data_AF-A0A1Y2ALP6-F1
#
_entry.id   AF-A0A1Y2ALP6-F1
#
_cell.length_a   1.000
_cell.length_b   1.000
_cell.length_c   1.000
_cell.angle_alpha   90.00
_cell.angle_beta   90.00
_cell.angle_gamma   90.00
#
_symmetry.space_group_name_H-M   'P 1'
#
loop_
_entity.id
_entity.type
_entity.pdbx_description
1 polymer ?
#
loop_
_entity_poly.entity_id
_entity_poly.type
_entity_poly.pdbx_seq_one_letter_code
_entity_poly.pdbx_strand_id
1 'polypeptide(L)'
;MESQNKNTIDKIDDFLTINKFLCLSQSVSIKICSGLLILGLVLLNIIEISRWYKEDAPLMIIAIALMDISILCGMILFFIGLKKNEMKFINFYMKLLYLYIVIVIFQYFLFVINEILYKFVIDEKKNEMAADLYNKFKSSHEGLSDNETKSLMKKLSLLKISIVTVIFIYIIYYVILIKTYVRKLVNRDKEEKIINAEDTAILIH
;
A
#
# COMPACT_ATOMS: atom_id res chain seq x y z
N MET A 1 -41.19 26.69 -21.58
CA MET A 1 -40.25 25.60 -21.94
C MET A 1 -38.78 26.02 -21.76
N GLU A 2 -38.40 27.27 -21.99
CA GLU A 2 -36.99 27.73 -21.81
C GLU A 2 -36.48 27.71 -20.36
N SER A 3 -37.33 27.91 -19.35
CA SER A 3 -36.89 27.93 -17.95
C SER A 3 -36.53 26.56 -17.37
N GLN A 4 -37.11 25.48 -17.89
CA GLN A 4 -36.75 24.11 -17.48
C GLN A 4 -35.43 23.66 -18.10
N ASN A 5 -35.11 24.15 -19.30
CA ASN A 5 -33.90 23.78 -20.01
C ASN A 5 -32.65 24.41 -19.36
N LYS A 6 -32.75 25.70 -18.97
CA LYS A 6 -31.67 26.42 -18.28
C LYS A 6 -31.32 25.79 -16.91
N ASN A 7 -32.35 25.44 -16.12
CA ASN A 7 -32.18 24.76 -14.83
C ASN A 7 -31.55 23.36 -14.92
N THR A 8 -31.69 22.69 -16.06
CA THR A 8 -31.13 21.36 -16.29
C THR A 8 -29.66 21.46 -16.72
N ILE A 9 -29.35 22.44 -17.57
CA ILE A 9 -27.97 22.77 -17.98
C ILE A 9 -27.14 23.22 -16.78
N ASP A 10 -27.67 24.12 -15.93
CA ASP A 10 -26.96 24.61 -14.73
C ASP A 10 -26.66 23.46 -13.74
N LYS A 11 -27.57 22.50 -13.58
CA LYS A 11 -27.36 21.31 -12.73
C LYS A 11 -26.31 20.34 -13.29
N ILE A 12 -26.22 20.22 -14.61
CA ILE A 12 -25.20 19.38 -15.28
C ILE A 12 -23.82 20.02 -15.09
N ASP A 13 -23.73 21.35 -15.19
CA ASP A 13 -22.47 22.08 -15.05
C ASP A 13 -21.94 22.05 -13.60
N ASP A 14 -22.83 22.17 -12.61
CA ASP A 14 -22.51 21.98 -11.19
C ASP A 14 -22.03 20.55 -10.90
N PHE A 15 -22.71 19.53 -11.45
CA PHE A 15 -22.32 18.13 -11.29
C PHE A 15 -20.95 17.82 -11.93
N LEU A 16 -20.68 18.36 -13.11
CA LEU A 16 -19.38 18.24 -13.79
C LEU A 16 -18.26 18.92 -12.99
N THR A 17 -18.55 20.08 -12.40
CA THR A 17 -17.60 20.84 -11.58
C THR A 17 -17.27 20.11 -10.28
N ILE A 18 -18.28 19.58 -9.57
CA ILE A 18 -18.09 18.76 -8.37
C ILE A 18 -17.27 17.50 -8.70
N ASN A 19 -17.58 16.81 -9.79
CA ASN A 19 -16.81 15.64 -10.19
C ASN A 19 -15.36 15.98 -10.58
N LYS A 20 -15.11 17.12 -11.24
CA LYS A 20 -13.74 17.59 -11.55
C LYS A 20 -12.98 17.88 -10.26
N PHE A 21 -13.59 18.59 -9.31
CA PHE A 21 -13.01 18.86 -8.00
C PHE A 21 -12.68 17.56 -7.23
N LEU A 22 -13.63 16.61 -7.17
CA LEU A 22 -13.41 15.32 -6.53
C LEU A 22 -12.28 14.52 -7.20
N CYS A 23 -12.18 14.56 -8.51
CA CYS A 23 -11.11 13.88 -9.25
C CYS A 23 -9.74 14.54 -9.02
N LEU A 24 -9.68 15.87 -8.93
CA LEU A 24 -8.48 16.64 -8.58
C LEU A 24 -8.03 16.35 -7.14
N SER A 25 -8.96 16.42 -6.19
CA SER A 25 -8.74 16.06 -4.78
C SER A 25 -8.21 14.62 -4.64
N GLN A 26 -8.80 13.66 -5.36
CA GLN A 26 -8.35 12.27 -5.35
C GLN A 26 -6.99 12.09 -6.03
N SER A 27 -6.71 12.83 -7.12
CA SER A 27 -5.40 12.80 -7.78
C SER A 27 -4.27 13.32 -6.86
N VAL A 28 -4.53 14.41 -6.12
CA VAL A 28 -3.60 14.94 -5.12
C VAL A 28 -3.42 13.94 -3.98
N SER A 29 -4.52 13.39 -3.47
CA SER A 29 -4.49 12.36 -2.42
C SER A 29 -3.65 11.15 -2.84
N ILE A 30 -3.77 10.70 -4.09
CA ILE A 30 -2.97 9.60 -4.63
C ILE A 30 -1.50 9.93 -4.69
N LYS A 31 -1.11 11.13 -5.13
CA LYS A 31 0.29 11.54 -5.14
C LYS A 31 0.88 11.55 -3.74
N ILE A 32 0.17 12.13 -2.78
CA ILE A 32 0.59 12.18 -1.38
C ILE A 32 0.70 10.76 -0.80
N CYS A 33 -0.33 9.93 -0.98
CA CYS A 33 -0.32 8.56 -0.47
C CYS A 33 0.74 7.69 -1.17
N SER A 34 1.03 7.95 -2.45
CA SER A 34 2.13 7.27 -3.16
C SER A 34 3.48 7.66 -2.56
N GLY A 35 3.69 8.95 -2.25
CA GLY A 35 4.91 9.42 -1.57
C GLY A 35 5.07 8.80 -0.18
N LEU A 36 4.00 8.73 0.61
CA LEU A 36 3.99 8.07 1.91
C LEU A 36 4.22 6.55 1.81
N LEU A 37 3.70 5.90 0.75
CA LEU A 37 3.99 4.49 0.46
C LEU A 37 5.48 4.29 0.17
N ILE A 38 6.10 5.15 -0.67
CA ILE A 38 7.55 5.10 -0.94
C ILE A 38 8.34 5.24 0.36
N LEU A 39 8.00 6.21 1.20
CA LEU A 39 8.66 6.41 2.50
C LEU A 39 8.53 5.15 3.37
N GLY A 40 7.33 4.56 3.43
CA GLY A 40 7.07 3.32 4.15
C GLY A 40 7.87 2.13 3.62
N LEU A 41 7.95 1.98 2.29
CA LEU A 41 8.76 0.95 1.63
C LEU A 41 10.23 1.08 2.01
N VAL A 42 10.81 2.27 1.92
CA VAL A 42 12.20 2.53 2.29
C VAL A 42 12.46 2.17 3.75
N LEU A 43 11.56 2.57 4.67
CA LEU A 43 11.69 2.25 6.09
C LEU A 43 11.60 0.74 6.36
N LEU A 44 10.65 0.04 5.73
CA LEU A 44 10.53 -1.41 5.83
C LEU A 44 11.78 -2.10 5.28
N ASN A 45 12.31 -1.64 4.15
CA ASN A 45 13.50 -2.21 3.53
C ASN A 45 14.74 -2.07 4.43
N ILE A 46 14.93 -0.91 5.08
CA ILE A 46 16.03 -0.73 6.06
C ILE A 46 15.89 -1.73 7.22
N ILE A 47 14.67 -1.93 7.74
CA ILE A 47 14.41 -2.88 8.81
C ILE A 47 14.70 -4.31 8.34
N GLU A 48 14.19 -4.71 7.18
CA GLU A 48 14.37 -6.05 6.62
C GLU A 48 15.84 -6.34 6.29
N ILE A 49 16.55 -5.41 5.63
CA ILE A 49 17.98 -5.54 5.35
C ILE A 49 18.76 -5.70 6.65
N SER A 50 18.48 -4.87 7.67
CA SER A 50 19.18 -4.96 8.95
C SER A 50 18.95 -6.29 9.67
N ARG A 51 17.80 -6.93 9.46
CA ARG A 51 17.47 -8.25 9.99
C ARG A 51 18.22 -9.35 9.25
N TRP A 52 18.07 -9.41 7.92
CA TRP A 52 18.64 -10.48 7.10
C TRP A 52 20.15 -10.38 6.93
N TYR A 53 20.72 -9.19 7.04
CA TYR A 53 22.18 -9.00 7.03
C TYR A 53 22.84 -9.64 8.25
N LYS A 54 22.18 -9.62 9.42
CA LYS A 54 22.65 -10.30 10.63
C LYS A 54 22.48 -11.83 10.56
N GLU A 55 21.64 -12.31 9.66
CA GLU A 55 21.34 -13.72 9.46
C GLU A 55 22.08 -14.30 8.23
N ASP A 56 23.07 -13.57 7.67
CA ASP A 56 23.87 -13.96 6.49
C ASP A 56 23.02 -14.47 5.30
N ALA A 57 21.88 -13.80 5.05
CA ALA A 57 20.91 -14.18 4.02
C ALA A 57 20.86 -13.17 2.84
N PRO A 58 21.92 -13.04 2.03
CA PRO A 58 22.00 -12.02 0.97
C PRO A 58 20.97 -12.21 -0.15
N LEU A 59 20.57 -13.45 -0.42
CA LEU A 59 19.54 -13.75 -1.43
C LEU A 59 18.17 -13.19 -1.02
N MET A 60 17.83 -13.22 0.27
CA MET A 60 16.58 -12.64 0.77
C MET A 60 16.59 -11.12 0.62
N ILE A 61 17.71 -10.47 0.96
CA ILE A 61 17.91 -9.03 0.79
C ILE A 61 17.67 -8.61 -0.67
N ILE A 62 18.27 -9.33 -1.63
CA ILE A 62 18.12 -9.03 -3.06
C ILE A 62 16.66 -9.23 -3.51
N ALA A 63 15.99 -10.28 -3.07
CA ALA A 63 14.60 -10.55 -3.43
C ALA A 63 13.65 -9.44 -2.94
N ILE A 64 13.84 -8.99 -1.69
CA ILE A 64 13.06 -7.89 -1.10
C ILE A 64 13.31 -6.58 -1.86
N ALA A 65 14.58 -6.26 -2.14
CA ALA A 65 14.94 -5.07 -2.90
C ALA A 65 14.33 -5.07 -4.32
N LEU A 66 14.37 -6.21 -5.03
CA LEU A 66 13.77 -6.35 -6.36
C LEU A 66 12.26 -6.15 -6.35
N MET A 67 11.56 -6.63 -5.33
CA MET A 67 10.11 -6.44 -5.18
C MET A 67 9.76 -4.96 -5.03
N ASP A 68 10.49 -4.25 -4.16
CA ASP A 68 10.25 -2.83 -3.91
C ASP A 68 10.60 -1.97 -5.12
N ILE A 69 11.73 -2.24 -5.80
CA ILE A 69 12.11 -1.57 -7.05
C ILE A 69 11.03 -1.79 -8.11
N SER A 70 10.46 -2.99 -8.22
CA SER A 70 9.39 -3.29 -9.17
C SER A 70 8.17 -2.40 -8.92
N ILE A 71 7.74 -2.27 -7.66
CA ILE A 71 6.61 -1.41 -7.29
C ILE A 71 6.90 0.06 -7.56
N LEU A 72 8.11 0.53 -7.25
CA LEU A 72 8.54 1.90 -7.56
C LEU A 72 8.50 2.17 -9.08
N CYS A 73 9.06 1.27 -9.89
CA CYS A 73 9.03 1.37 -11.35
C CYS A 73 7.58 1.37 -11.87
N GLY A 74 6.74 0.47 -11.35
CA GLY A 74 5.32 0.41 -11.70
C GLY A 74 4.58 1.70 -11.34
N MET A 75 4.92 2.31 -10.21
CA MET A 75 4.32 3.57 -9.76
C MET A 75 4.72 4.75 -10.65
N ILE A 76 5.97 4.79 -11.11
CA ILE A 76 6.42 5.78 -12.11
C ILE A 76 5.63 5.62 -13.41
N LEU A 77 5.52 4.37 -13.90
CA LEU A 77 4.73 4.07 -15.10
C LEU A 77 3.25 4.43 -14.92
N PHE A 78 2.69 4.25 -13.74
CA PHE A 78 1.33 4.68 -13.41
C PHE A 78 1.17 6.19 -13.56
N PHE A 79 2.08 7.00 -12.99
CA PHE A 79 2.00 8.45 -13.14
C PHE A 79 2.22 8.93 -14.58
N ILE A 80 3.11 8.28 -15.33
CA ILE A 80 3.27 8.52 -16.77
C ILE A 80 1.96 8.18 -17.51
N GLY A 81 1.35 7.04 -17.17
CA GLY A 81 0.06 6.59 -17.71
C GLY A 81 -1.06 7.58 -17.43
N LEU A 82 -1.14 8.12 -16.21
CA LEU A 82 -2.10 9.19 -15.87
C LEU A 82 -1.87 10.46 -16.70
N LYS A 83 -0.60 10.87 -16.89
CA LYS A 83 -0.26 12.07 -17.66
C LYS A 83 -0.58 11.92 -19.15
N LYS A 84 -0.36 10.73 -19.72
CA LYS A 84 -0.55 10.45 -21.15
C LYS A 84 -1.91 9.81 -21.48
N ASN A 85 -2.78 9.62 -20.49
CA ASN A 85 -4.02 8.86 -20.59
C ASN A 85 -3.84 7.42 -21.14
N GLU A 86 -2.71 6.79 -20.81
CA GLU A 86 -2.36 5.44 -21.27
C GLU A 86 -2.84 4.37 -20.28
N MET A 87 -4.05 3.87 -20.50
CA MET A 87 -4.68 2.85 -19.64
C MET A 87 -3.89 1.56 -19.49
N LYS A 88 -3.02 1.21 -20.45
CA LYS A 88 -2.12 0.04 -20.37
C LYS A 88 -1.21 0.11 -19.13
N PHE A 89 -0.59 1.27 -18.88
CA PHE A 89 0.30 1.45 -17.73
C PHE A 89 -0.46 1.51 -16.41
N ILE A 90 -1.66 2.12 -16.41
CA ILE A 90 -2.54 2.15 -15.25
C ILE A 90 -2.95 0.74 -14.83
N ASN A 91 -3.37 -0.09 -15.78
CA ASN A 91 -3.77 -1.47 -15.53
C ASN A 91 -2.58 -2.37 -15.14
N PHE A 92 -1.39 -2.12 -15.72
CA PHE A 92 -0.17 -2.81 -15.32
C PHE A 92 0.16 -2.56 -13.85
N TYR A 93 0.14 -1.29 -13.43
CA TYR A 93 0.39 -0.93 -12.03
C TYR A 93 -0.65 -1.52 -11.07
N MET A 94 -1.93 -1.51 -11.44
CA MET A 94 -2.98 -2.14 -10.65
C MET A 94 -2.69 -3.63 -10.40
N LYS A 95 -2.32 -4.39 -11.45
CA LYS A 95 -1.97 -5.81 -11.32
C LYS A 95 -0.75 -6.01 -10.42
N LEU A 96 0.28 -5.18 -10.60
CA LEU A 96 1.49 -5.24 -9.79
C LEU A 96 1.20 -4.93 -8.32
N LEU A 97 0.38 -3.92 -8.05
CA LEU A 97 -0.03 -3.52 -6.70
C LEU A 97 -0.87 -4.61 -6.01
N TYR A 98 -1.72 -5.32 -6.76
CA TYR A 98 -2.44 -6.49 -6.26
C TYR A 98 -1.51 -7.67 -5.92
N LEU A 99 -0.49 -7.93 -6.74
CA LEU A 99 0.48 -8.96 -6.43
C LEU A 99 1.27 -8.60 -5.16
N TYR A 100 1.71 -7.34 -5.07
CA TYR A 100 2.43 -6.83 -3.91
C TYR A 100 1.63 -6.95 -2.62
N ILE A 101 0.35 -6.59 -2.61
CA ILE A 101 -0.45 -6.69 -1.38
C ILE A 101 -0.63 -8.13 -0.92
N VAL A 102 -0.73 -9.11 -1.83
CA VAL A 102 -0.79 -10.53 -1.47
C VAL A 102 0.49 -10.96 -0.76
N ILE A 103 1.65 -10.52 -1.26
CA ILE A 103 2.95 -10.82 -0.63
C ILE A 103 3.06 -10.15 0.73
N VAL A 104 2.69 -8.87 0.84
CA VAL A 104 2.70 -8.12 2.10
C VAL A 104 1.77 -8.75 3.14
N ILE A 105 0.59 -9.22 2.75
CA ILE A 105 -0.32 -9.94 3.65
C ILE A 105 0.36 -11.19 4.20
N PHE A 106 1.00 -11.98 3.33
CA PHE A 106 1.69 -13.21 3.75
C PHE A 106 2.87 -12.91 4.69
N GLN A 107 3.67 -11.89 4.35
CA GLN A 107 4.78 -11.41 5.21
C GLN A 107 4.27 -10.92 6.57
N TYR A 108 3.15 -10.20 6.60
CA TYR A 108 2.53 -9.73 7.84
C TYR A 108 2.13 -10.90 8.74
N PHE A 109 1.52 -11.95 8.20
CA PHE A 109 1.18 -13.15 8.98
C PHE A 109 2.43 -13.84 9.54
N LEU A 110 3.47 -14.05 8.72
CA LEU A 110 4.74 -14.63 9.19
C LEU A 110 5.40 -13.77 10.28
N PHE A 111 5.31 -12.45 10.12
CA PHE A 111 5.82 -11.51 11.12
C PHE A 111 5.03 -11.61 12.43
N VAL A 112 3.70 -11.65 12.39
CA VAL A 112 2.85 -11.81 13.58
C VAL A 112 3.11 -13.15 14.28
N ILE A 113 3.34 -14.23 13.54
CA ILE A 113 3.71 -15.53 14.11
C ILE A 113 5.04 -15.41 14.88
N ASN A 114 6.08 -14.83 14.28
CA ASN A 114 7.36 -14.60 14.96
C ASN A 114 7.21 -13.66 16.18
N GLU A 115 6.44 -12.59 15.97
CA GLU A 115 5.95 -11.59 16.92
C GLU A 115 5.38 -12.16 18.20
N ILE A 116 4.34 -12.98 18.05
CA ILE A 116 3.44 -13.35 19.13
C ILE A 116 3.71 -14.79 19.54
N LEU A 117 3.71 -15.72 18.59
CA LEU A 117 3.78 -17.14 18.89
C LEU A 117 5.12 -17.48 19.57
N TYR A 118 6.24 -17.14 18.94
CA TYR A 118 7.56 -17.52 19.45
C TYR A 118 8.08 -16.65 20.60
N LYS A 119 7.61 -15.41 20.72
CA LYS A 119 8.09 -14.48 21.77
C LYS A 119 7.14 -14.29 22.95
N PHE A 120 5.86 -14.63 22.83
CA PHE A 120 4.88 -14.48 23.92
C PHE A 120 4.28 -15.78 24.39
N VAL A 121 3.96 -16.68 23.46
CA VAL A 121 3.09 -17.84 23.72
C VAL A 121 3.91 -19.09 24.01
N ILE A 122 4.91 -19.37 23.18
CA ILE A 122 5.74 -20.56 23.32
C ILE A 122 6.77 -20.33 24.43
N ASP A 123 6.83 -21.29 25.36
CA ASP A 123 7.86 -21.35 26.39
C ASP A 123 9.21 -21.62 25.74
N GLU A 124 10.17 -20.71 25.96
CA GLU A 124 11.50 -20.80 25.37
C GLU A 124 12.26 -22.06 25.81
N LYS A 125 11.88 -22.68 26.94
CA LYS A 125 12.47 -23.95 27.40
C LYS A 125 11.98 -25.17 26.62
N LYS A 126 10.89 -25.03 25.85
CA LYS A 126 10.22 -26.13 25.14
C LYS A 126 10.37 -26.05 23.63
N ASN A 127 10.95 -24.98 23.11
CA ASN A 127 11.09 -24.78 21.67
C ASN A 127 12.40 -24.06 21.34
N GLU A 128 13.19 -24.65 20.46
CA GLU A 128 14.51 -24.16 20.07
C GLU A 128 14.45 -22.77 19.44
N MET A 129 13.45 -22.48 18.60
CA MET A 129 13.32 -21.19 17.93
C MET A 129 12.95 -20.07 18.92
N ALA A 130 12.10 -20.36 19.90
CA ALA A 130 11.80 -19.44 20.99
C ALA A 130 13.01 -19.21 21.91
N ALA A 131 13.79 -20.28 22.19
CA ALA A 131 15.04 -20.20 22.94
C ALA A 131 16.07 -19.30 22.27
N ASP A 132 16.30 -19.48 20.97
CA ASP A 132 17.28 -18.71 20.22
C ASP A 132 16.90 -17.22 20.17
N LEU A 133 15.63 -16.90 19.93
CA LEU A 133 15.13 -15.53 19.96
C LEU A 133 15.29 -14.88 21.34
N TYR A 134 14.99 -15.60 22.41
CA TYR A 134 15.16 -15.10 23.78
C TYR A 134 16.64 -14.87 24.13
N ASN A 135 17.51 -15.84 23.83
CA ASN A 135 18.94 -15.75 24.13
C ASN A 135 19.61 -14.61 23.36
N LYS A 136 19.29 -14.46 22.06
CA LYS A 136 19.74 -13.30 21.26
C LYS A 136 19.27 -12.00 21.88
N PHE A 137 18.01 -11.90 22.29
CA PHE A 137 17.49 -10.69 22.93
C PHE A 137 18.17 -10.39 24.27
N LYS A 138 18.36 -11.41 25.12
CA LYS A 138 19.02 -11.31 26.43
C LYS A 138 20.48 -10.88 26.30
N SER A 139 21.22 -11.42 25.32
CA SER A 139 22.61 -11.03 25.05
C SER A 139 22.77 -9.54 24.68
N SER A 140 21.72 -8.92 24.14
CA SER A 140 21.74 -7.48 23.80
C SER A 140 21.30 -6.57 24.96
N HIS A 141 20.87 -7.16 26.08
CA HIS A 141 20.34 -6.45 27.26
C HIS A 141 20.90 -7.09 28.54
N GLU A 142 22.23 -7.15 28.62
CA GLU A 142 22.94 -7.66 29.79
C GLU A 142 22.58 -6.88 31.07
N GLY A 143 22.56 -7.57 32.21
CA GLY A 143 22.25 -6.98 33.51
C GLY A 143 20.76 -6.99 33.90
N LEU A 144 19.86 -7.35 32.99
CA LEU A 144 18.44 -7.58 33.33
C LEU A 144 18.22 -9.00 33.88
N SER A 145 17.33 -9.12 34.87
CA SER A 145 16.84 -10.43 35.30
C SER A 145 15.96 -11.09 34.22
N ASP A 146 15.81 -12.42 34.26
CA ASP A 146 15.02 -13.15 33.27
C ASP A 146 13.59 -12.59 33.11
N ASN A 147 12.96 -12.20 34.22
CA ASN A 147 11.62 -11.63 34.23
C ASN A 147 11.59 -10.24 33.59
N GLU A 148 12.59 -9.40 33.85
CA GLU A 148 12.72 -8.06 33.24
C GLU A 148 13.01 -8.18 31.75
N THR A 149 13.91 -9.07 31.34
CA THR A 149 14.21 -9.36 29.94
C THR A 149 12.95 -9.82 29.19
N LYS A 150 12.17 -10.76 29.75
CA LYS A 150 10.93 -11.24 29.14
C LYS A 150 9.88 -10.13 29.03
N SER A 151 9.72 -9.33 30.08
CA SER A 151 8.79 -8.20 30.09
C SER A 151 9.16 -7.16 29.03
N LEU A 152 10.44 -6.80 28.93
CA LEU A 152 10.95 -5.87 27.95
C LEU A 152 10.80 -6.42 26.51
N MET A 153 11.13 -7.68 26.29
CA MET A 153 10.98 -8.34 24.99
C MET A 153 9.51 -8.28 24.52
N LYS A 154 8.57 -8.62 25.40
CA LYS A 154 7.13 -8.52 25.11
C LYS A 154 6.70 -7.09 24.81
N LYS A 155 7.15 -6.11 25.60
CA LYS A 155 6.80 -4.70 25.38
C LYS A 155 7.29 -4.19 24.02
N LEU A 156 8.54 -4.50 23.66
CA LEU A 156 9.11 -4.09 22.38
C LEU A 156 8.44 -4.80 21.20
N SER A 157 8.12 -6.08 21.35
CA SER A 157 7.40 -6.82 20.31
C SER A 157 5.97 -6.31 20.11
N LEU A 158 5.23 -5.97 21.17
CA LEU A 158 3.91 -5.31 21.04
C LEU A 158 4.01 -3.98 20.31
N LEU A 159 5.03 -3.18 20.62
CA LEU A 159 5.28 -1.91 19.94
C LEU A 159 5.57 -2.13 18.44
N LYS A 160 6.44 -3.09 18.11
CA LYS A 160 6.74 -3.45 16.72
C LYS A 160 5.49 -3.92 15.98
N ILE A 161 4.71 -4.83 16.56
CA ILE A 161 3.45 -5.31 15.98
C ILE A 161 2.50 -4.15 15.72
N SER A 162 2.37 -3.22 16.67
CA SER A 162 1.49 -2.06 16.51
C SER A 162 1.91 -1.18 15.32
N ILE A 163 3.19 -0.84 15.22
CA ILE A 163 3.73 -0.02 14.12
C ILE A 163 3.51 -0.73 12.77
N VAL A 164 3.89 -2.01 12.67
CA VAL A 164 3.77 -2.79 11.43
C VAL A 164 2.30 -2.95 11.03
N THR A 165 1.39 -3.11 11.97
CA THR A 165 -0.06 -3.20 11.72
C THR A 165 -0.63 -1.90 11.15
N VAL A 166 -0.19 -0.74 11.66
CA VAL A 166 -0.59 0.57 11.10
C VAL A 166 -0.11 0.72 9.66
N ILE A 167 1.14 0.34 9.38
CA ILE A 167 1.69 0.36 8.02
C ILE A 167 0.92 -0.60 7.10
N PHE A 168 0.57 -1.79 7.58
CA PHE A 168 -0.21 -2.76 6.84
C PHE A 168 -1.62 -2.24 6.48
N ILE A 169 -2.34 -1.66 7.44
CA ILE A 169 -3.65 -1.03 7.21
C ILE A 169 -3.52 0.10 6.19
N TYR A 170 -2.46 0.90 6.30
CA TYR A 170 -2.18 1.98 5.35
C TYR A 170 -1.98 1.47 3.91
N ILE A 171 -1.24 0.36 3.72
CA ILE A 171 -1.05 -0.26 2.41
C ILE A 171 -2.40 -0.73 1.83
N ILE A 172 -3.25 -1.38 2.63
CA ILE A 172 -4.60 -1.78 2.20
C ILE A 172 -5.41 -0.57 1.76
N TYR A 173 -5.43 0.49 2.58
CA TYR A 173 -6.13 1.73 2.28
C TYR A 173 -5.65 2.33 0.95
N TYR A 174 -4.34 2.36 0.72
CA TYR A 174 -3.76 2.85 -0.53
C TYR A 174 -4.27 2.07 -1.75
N VAL A 175 -4.32 0.74 -1.69
CA VAL A 175 -4.84 -0.09 -2.80
C VAL A 175 -6.30 0.23 -3.09
N ILE A 176 -7.13 0.40 -2.06
CA ILE A 176 -8.54 0.78 -2.21
C ILE A 176 -8.67 2.16 -2.87
N LEU A 177 -7.82 3.11 -2.47
CA LEU A 177 -7.77 4.45 -3.04
C LEU A 177 -7.45 4.43 -4.54
N ILE A 178 -6.36 3.74 -4.94
CA ILE A 178 -5.98 3.61 -6.36
C ILE A 178 -7.09 2.92 -7.15
N LYS A 179 -7.63 1.81 -6.65
CA LYS A 179 -8.72 1.07 -7.30
C LYS A 179 -9.93 1.97 -7.56
N THR A 180 -10.31 2.75 -6.57
CA THR A 180 -11.46 3.66 -6.65
C THR A 180 -11.23 4.75 -7.69
N TYR A 181 -10.04 5.34 -7.71
CA TYR A 181 -9.69 6.37 -8.67
C TYR A 181 -9.61 5.87 -10.10
N VAL A 182 -8.97 4.72 -10.33
CA VAL A 182 -8.90 4.09 -11.66
C VAL A 182 -10.30 3.76 -12.18
N ARG A 183 -11.20 3.26 -11.32
CA ARG A 183 -12.59 3.01 -11.71
C ARG A 183 -13.30 4.28 -12.16
N LYS A 184 -13.12 5.39 -11.45
CA LYS A 184 -13.71 6.70 -11.83
C LYS A 184 -13.15 7.22 -13.14
N LEU A 185 -11.84 7.08 -13.38
CA LEU A 185 -11.21 7.45 -14.65
C LEU A 185 -11.79 6.67 -15.83
N VAL A 186 -11.95 5.35 -15.69
CA VAL A 186 -12.54 4.49 -16.73
C VAL A 186 -13.99 4.87 -17.02
N ASN A 187 -14.76 5.24 -16.01
CA ASN A 187 -16.16 5.65 -16.21
C ASN A 187 -16.25 6.99 -16.95
N ARG A 188 -15.37 7.95 -16.66
CA ARG A 188 -15.30 9.23 -17.40
C ARG A 188 -14.93 9.04 -18.87
N ASP A 189 -13.94 8.20 -19.17
CA ASP A 189 -13.55 7.90 -20.56
C ASP A 189 -14.70 7.26 -21.37
N LYS A 190 -15.57 6.49 -20.69
CA LYS A 190 -16.79 5.94 -21.32
C LYS A 190 -17.86 7.01 -21.55
N GLU A 191 -18.09 7.88 -20.57
CA GLU A 191 -19.06 8.97 -20.67
C GLU A 191 -18.68 9.96 -21.78
N GLU A 192 -17.41 10.36 -21.88
CA GLU A 192 -16.92 11.25 -22.95
C GLU A 192 -17.04 10.62 -24.35
N LYS A 193 -16.83 9.31 -24.47
CA LYS A 193 -17.04 8.59 -25.74
C LYS A 193 -18.52 8.52 -26.15
N ILE A 194 -19.43 8.41 -25.20
CA ILE A 194 -20.87 8.39 -25.46
C ILE A 194 -21.35 9.77 -25.92
N ILE A 195 -20.95 10.85 -25.23
CA ILE A 195 -21.32 12.22 -25.60
C ILE A 195 -20.82 12.57 -27.02
N ASN A 196 -19.55 12.26 -27.33
CA ASN A 196 -19.03 12.48 -28.67
C ASN A 196 -19.77 11.67 -29.74
N ALA A 197 -20.21 10.44 -29.43
CA ALA A 197 -20.98 9.62 -30.38
C ALA A 197 -22.40 10.19 -30.63
N GLU A 198 -23.05 10.71 -29.59
CA GLU A 198 -24.36 11.37 -29.71
C GLU A 198 -24.27 12.68 -30.49
N ASP A 199 -23.26 13.52 -30.22
CA ASP A 199 -23.02 14.76 -30.96
C ASP A 199 -22.74 14.50 -32.45
N THR A 200 -22.03 13.41 -32.76
CA THR A 200 -21.78 13.00 -34.15
C THR A 200 -23.06 12.50 -34.84
N ALA A 201 -23.95 11.82 -34.11
CA ALA A 201 -25.22 11.34 -34.65
C ALA A 201 -26.22 12.48 -34.93
N ILE A 202 -26.18 13.54 -34.12
CA ILE A 202 -27.03 14.74 -34.30
C ILE A 202 -26.58 15.57 -35.52
N LEU A 203 -25.28 15.59 -35.84
CA LEU A 203 -24.75 16.32 -37.01
C LEU A 203 -25.03 15.65 -38.37
N ILE A 204 -25.46 14.38 -38.37
CA ILE A 204 -25.73 13.60 -39.59
C ILE A 204 -27.24 13.61 -39.96
N HIS A 205 -28.10 14.10 -39.06
CA HIS A 205 -29.55 14.18 -39.25
C HIS A 205 -30.03 15.63 -39.35
#